data_AF-A0A2V1E0K1-F1
#
_entry.id   AF-A0A2V1E0K1-F1
#
_cell.length_a   1.000
_cell.length_b   1.000
_cell.length_c   1.000
_cell.angle_alpha   90.00
_cell.angle_beta   90.00
_cell.angle_gamma   90.00
#
_symmetry.space_group_name_H-M   'P 1'
#
loop_
_entity.id
_entity.type
_entity.pdbx_description
1 polymer ?
#
loop_
_entity_poly.entity_id
_entity_poly.type
_entity_poly.pdbx_seq_one_letter_code
_entity_poly.pdbx_strand_id
1 'polypeptide(L)'
;MLIGDAAHTMLPFSGQGANLAIEESQLLGEFFKNASTAEVPAEVRRFEATRRKRIVTIKLLSRIRFGKENDAAYRLLEHDELDSAEIPRSFHERLLFEWKNDSYGEVEKLEID
;
A
#
# COMPACT_ATOMS: atom_id res chain seq x y z
N MET A 1 -0.49 9.77 12.91
CA MET A 1 -0.02 8.49 12.34
C MET A 1 -0.92 7.39 12.86
N LEU A 2 -1.47 6.58 11.95
CA LEU A 2 -2.25 5.38 12.25
C LEU A 2 -1.63 4.22 11.48
N ILE A 3 -1.61 2.99 12.00
CA ILE A 3 -1.08 1.81 11.27
C ILE A 3 -2.01 0.61 11.45
N GLY A 4 -1.85 -0.41 10.61
CA GLY A 4 -2.65 -1.63 10.67
C GLY A 4 -4.14 -1.38 10.42
N ASP A 5 -4.99 -2.20 11.03
CA ASP A 5 -6.44 -2.10 10.85
C ASP A 5 -7.01 -0.71 11.21
N ALA A 6 -6.39 0.02 12.14
CA ALA A 6 -6.78 1.38 12.48
C ALA A 6 -6.60 2.38 11.31
N ALA A 7 -5.67 2.11 10.40
CA ALA A 7 -5.45 2.90 9.19
C ALA A 7 -6.21 2.33 7.98
N HIS A 8 -6.31 1.01 7.85
CA HIS A 8 -6.68 0.39 6.57
C HIS A 8 -7.56 -0.86 6.66
N THR A 9 -8.50 -0.89 7.61
CA THR A 9 -9.51 -1.96 7.70
C THR A 9 -10.07 -2.33 6.32
N MET A 10 -10.00 -3.61 5.97
CA MET A 10 -10.35 -4.16 4.67
C MET A 10 -11.07 -5.51 4.81
N LEU A 11 -11.67 -6.00 3.71
CA LEU A 11 -12.31 -7.31 3.72
C LEU A 11 -11.24 -8.44 3.72
N PRO A 12 -11.50 -9.58 4.37
CA PRO A 12 -10.47 -10.61 4.59
C PRO A 12 -10.18 -11.47 3.35
N PHE A 13 -10.83 -11.20 2.21
CA PHE A 13 -10.79 -12.08 1.04
C PHE A 13 -9.41 -12.19 0.38
N SER A 14 -8.55 -11.18 0.52
CA SER A 14 -7.17 -11.21 0.02
C SER A 14 -6.18 -11.78 1.04
N GLY A 15 -6.55 -11.86 2.32
CA GLY A 15 -5.62 -12.20 3.40
C GLY A 15 -4.50 -11.17 3.64
N GLN A 16 -4.57 -9.97 3.05
CA GLN A 16 -3.46 -9.00 3.06
C GLN A 16 -3.45 -8.03 4.24
N GLY A 17 -4.48 -8.00 5.10
CA GLY A 17 -4.56 -7.03 6.20
C GLY A 17 -3.36 -7.06 7.14
N ALA A 18 -2.98 -8.26 7.60
CA ALA A 18 -1.81 -8.45 8.46
C ALA A 18 -0.49 -8.20 7.72
N ASN A 19 -0.38 -8.63 6.45
CA ASN A 19 0.83 -8.42 5.65
C ASN A 19 1.10 -6.92 5.47
N LEU A 20 0.08 -6.14 5.16
CA LEU A 20 0.18 -4.69 5.01
C LEU A 20 0.61 -4.01 6.32
N ALA A 21 0.11 -4.47 7.48
CA ALA A 21 0.56 -3.97 8.77
C ALA A 21 2.05 -4.26 9.05
N ILE A 22 2.56 -5.40 8.57
CA ILE A 22 3.98 -5.76 8.66
C ILE A 22 4.83 -4.87 7.73
N GLU A 23 4.39 -4.67 6.48
CA GLU A 23 5.02 -3.74 5.53
C GLU A 23 5.15 -2.33 6.13
N GLU A 24 4.09 -1.84 6.77
CA GLU A 24 4.09 -0.53 7.45
C GLU A 24 5.05 -0.47 8.63
N SER A 25 5.17 -1.55 9.40
CA SER A 25 6.09 -1.61 10.54
C SER A 25 7.55 -1.48 10.09
N GLN A 26 7.88 -2.08 8.94
CA GLN A 26 9.19 -1.96 8.32
C GLN A 26 9.45 -0.55 7.79
N LEU A 27 8.51 0.04 7.04
CA LEU A 27 8.62 1.43 6.60
C LEU A 27 8.80 2.40 7.78
N LEU A 28 8.04 2.20 8.85
CA LEU A 28 8.18 3.01 10.07
C LEU A 28 9.60 2.90 10.66
N GLY A 29 10.16 1.69 10.66
CA GLY A 29 11.54 1.46 11.07
C GLY A 29 12.53 2.30 10.27
N GLU A 30 12.40 2.33 8.94
CA GLU A 30 13.31 3.08 8.07
C GLU A 30 13.17 4.60 8.23
N PHE A 31 11.95 5.14 8.14
CA PHE A 31 11.72 6.60 8.24
C PHE A 31 12.14 7.19 9.59
N PHE A 32 12.05 6.42 10.68
CA PHE A 32 12.37 6.92 12.02
C PHE A 32 13.73 6.49 12.56
N LYS A 33 14.49 5.66 11.84
CA LYS A 33 15.76 5.07 12.29
C LYS A 33 16.77 6.09 12.80
N ASN A 34 16.89 7.22 12.12
CA ASN A 34 17.86 8.28 12.40
C ASN A 34 17.19 9.65 12.64
N ALA A 35 15.86 9.69 12.79
CA ALA A 35 15.12 10.93 12.92
C ALA A 35 15.28 11.53 14.33
N SER A 36 15.62 12.81 14.40
CA SER A 36 15.53 13.59 15.62
C SER A 36 14.07 13.91 15.97
N THR A 37 13.82 14.33 17.22
CA THR A 37 12.48 14.72 17.66
C THR A 37 11.89 15.88 16.86
N ALA A 38 12.73 16.78 16.35
CA ALA A 38 12.31 17.89 15.50
C ALA A 38 11.86 17.43 14.09
N GLU A 39 12.37 16.30 13.61
CA GLU A 39 12.09 15.75 12.28
C GLU A 39 10.84 14.85 12.26
N VAL A 40 10.40 14.36 13.43
CA VAL A 40 9.22 13.48 13.56
C VAL A 40 8.00 13.95 12.75
N PRO A 41 7.58 15.23 12.77
CA PRO A 41 6.43 15.65 11.96
C PRO A 41 6.65 15.53 10.46
N ALA A 42 7.88 15.71 9.97
CA ALA A 42 8.23 15.56 8.57
C ALA A 42 8.26 14.08 8.17
N GLU A 43 8.86 13.23 9.00
CA GLU A 43 8.92 11.79 8.75
C GLU A 43 7.54 11.12 8.78
N VAL A 44 6.64 11.56 9.67
CA VAL A 44 5.23 11.13 9.62
C VAL A 44 4.60 11.44 8.26
N ARG A 45 4.84 12.63 7.68
CA ARG A 45 4.25 13.00 6.38
C ARG A 45 4.85 12.16 5.25
N ARG A 46 6.16 11.91 5.27
CA ARG A 46 6.84 11.06 4.28
C ARG A 46 6.33 9.63 4.35
N PHE A 47 6.30 9.05 5.55
CA PHE A 47 5.73 7.73 5.82
C PHE A 47 4.29 7.58 5.30
N GLU A 48 3.41 8.53 5.66
CA GLU A 48 2.01 8.53 5.22
C GLU A 48 1.88 8.62 3.69
N ALA A 49 2.69 9.48 3.05
CA ALA A 49 2.66 9.65 1.59
C ALA A 49 3.14 8.40 0.85
N THR A 50 4.25 7.80 1.28
CA THR A 50 4.86 6.63 0.62
C THR A 50 3.93 5.42 0.61
N ARG A 51 3.27 5.13 1.73
CA ARG A 51 2.42 3.93 1.85
C ARG A 51 1.01 4.08 1.26
N ARG A 52 0.54 5.32 1.06
CA ARG A 52 -0.87 5.63 0.75
C ARG A 52 -1.40 4.85 -0.45
N LYS A 53 -0.66 4.90 -1.55
CA LYS A 53 -1.01 4.23 -2.81
C LYS A 53 -1.18 2.71 -2.60
N ARG A 54 -0.19 2.05 -2.00
CA ARG A 54 -0.20 0.61 -1.70
C ARG A 54 -1.41 0.21 -0.86
N ILE A 55 -1.69 0.94 0.22
CA ILE A 55 -2.83 0.70 1.10
C ILE A 55 -4.14 0.79 0.34
N VAL A 56 -4.35 1.86 -0.42
CA VAL A 56 -5.59 2.10 -1.15
C VAL A 56 -5.81 1.02 -2.19
N THR A 57 -4.77 0.63 -2.95
CA THR A 57 -4.89 -0.45 -3.95
C THR A 57 -5.30 -1.77 -3.31
N ILE A 58 -4.62 -2.23 -2.24
CA ILE A 58 -4.96 -3.51 -1.60
C ILE A 58 -6.38 -3.48 -1.01
N LYS A 59 -6.73 -2.39 -0.32
CA LYS A 59 -8.05 -2.24 0.30
C LYS A 59 -9.16 -2.32 -0.76
N LEU A 60 -8.93 -1.73 -1.92
CA LEU A 60 -9.85 -1.77 -3.04
C LEU A 60 -9.93 -3.16 -3.69
N LEU A 61 -8.78 -3.80 -3.94
CA LEU A 61 -8.71 -5.18 -4.44
C LEU A 61 -9.39 -6.17 -3.48
N SER A 62 -9.36 -5.94 -2.16
CA SER A 62 -10.03 -6.78 -1.16
C SER A 62 -11.55 -6.88 -1.38
N ARG A 63 -12.16 -5.91 -2.06
CA ARG A 63 -13.59 -5.85 -2.38
C ARG A 63 -13.93 -6.60 -3.67
N ILE A 64 -12.93 -6.95 -4.46
CA ILE A 64 -13.08 -7.67 -5.71
C ILE A 64 -13.03 -9.17 -5.42
N ARG A 65 -14.07 -9.88 -5.87
CA ARG A 65 -14.06 -11.35 -5.88
C ARG A 65 -12.98 -11.84 -6.85
N PHE A 66 -12.25 -12.87 -6.45
CA PHE A 66 -11.27 -13.51 -7.33
C PHE A 66 -11.94 -13.98 -8.63
N GLY A 67 -11.29 -13.71 -9.76
CA GLY A 67 -11.81 -13.99 -11.11
C GLY A 67 -12.77 -12.92 -11.65
N LYS A 68 -12.97 -11.82 -10.91
CA LYS A 68 -13.78 -10.66 -11.32
C LYS A 68 -12.98 -9.37 -11.42
N GLU A 69 -11.65 -9.47 -11.50
CA GLU A 69 -10.74 -8.33 -11.60
C GLU A 69 -11.07 -7.44 -12.81
N ASN A 70 -11.30 -8.01 -13.99
CA ASN A 70 -11.70 -7.24 -15.18
C ASN A 70 -13.08 -6.58 -15.06
N ASP A 71 -14.05 -7.24 -14.41
CA ASP A 71 -15.41 -6.70 -14.24
C ASP A 71 -15.46 -5.58 -13.18
N ALA A 72 -14.53 -5.60 -12.22
CA ALA A 72 -14.51 -4.72 -11.05
C ALA A 72 -13.41 -3.64 -11.08
N ALA A 73 -12.40 -3.78 -11.94
CA ALA A 73 -11.36 -2.76 -12.16
C ALA A 73 -11.97 -1.39 -12.54
N TYR A 74 -13.10 -1.37 -13.22
CA TYR A 74 -13.77 -0.14 -13.64
C TYR A 74 -14.26 0.74 -12.47
N ARG A 75 -14.57 0.17 -11.30
CA ARG A 75 -14.95 0.99 -10.13
C ARG A 75 -13.75 1.52 -9.36
N LEU A 76 -12.55 0.98 -9.59
CA LEU A 76 -11.33 1.40 -8.91
C LEU A 76 -10.69 2.62 -9.59
N LEU A 77 -11.00 2.83 -10.88
CA LEU A 77 -10.56 3.98 -11.68
C LEU A 77 -11.17 5.32 -11.23
N GLU A 78 -12.21 5.31 -10.40
CA GLU A 78 -12.81 6.51 -9.82
C GLU A 78 -11.98 7.10 -8.67
N HIS A 79 -10.95 6.38 -8.20
CA HIS A 79 -10.02 6.89 -7.20
C HIS A 79 -8.81 7.54 -7.88
N ASP A 80 -8.70 8.87 -7.76
CA ASP A 80 -7.61 9.71 -8.30
C ASP A 80 -6.20 9.29 -7.86
N GLU A 81 -6.09 8.37 -6.90
CA GLU A 81 -4.85 7.90 -6.30
C GLU A 81 -4.22 6.70 -7.03
N LEU A 82 -4.96 6.11 -7.99
CA LEU A 82 -4.54 4.91 -8.70
C LEU A 82 -4.33 5.22 -10.19
N ASP A 83 -3.15 4.89 -10.71
CA ASP A 83 -2.97 4.83 -12.14
C ASP A 83 -3.69 3.59 -12.69
N SER A 84 -4.59 3.82 -13.65
CA SER A 84 -5.31 2.78 -14.39
C SER A 84 -4.43 1.69 -15.01
N ALA A 85 -3.15 2.00 -15.29
CA ALA A 85 -2.16 1.08 -15.83
C ALA A 85 -1.61 0.12 -14.77
N GLU A 86 -1.70 0.48 -13.50
CA GLU A 86 -1.15 -0.29 -12.38
C GLU A 86 -2.19 -1.14 -11.65
N ILE A 87 -3.47 -1.00 -12.02
CA ILE A 87 -4.56 -1.79 -11.44
C ILE A 87 -4.55 -3.19 -12.06
N PRO A 88 -4.40 -4.26 -11.26
CA PRO A 88 -4.46 -5.63 -11.76
C PRO A 88 -5.82 -5.95 -12.39
N ARG A 89 -5.81 -6.54 -13.59
CA ARG A 89 -7.00 -6.87 -14.38
C ARG A 89 -7.30 -8.37 -14.45
N SER A 90 -6.35 -9.18 -14.00
CA SER A 90 -6.49 -10.62 -13.88
C SER A 90 -6.13 -11.10 -12.46
N PHE A 91 -6.62 -12.28 -12.10
CA PHE A 91 -6.23 -12.94 -10.85
C PHE A 91 -4.70 -13.09 -10.74
N HIS A 92 -4.02 -13.42 -11.84
CA HIS A 92 -2.57 -13.58 -11.85
C HIS A 92 -1.84 -12.25 -11.58
N GLU A 93 -2.22 -11.17 -12.26
CA GLU A 93 -1.67 -9.84 -12.01
C GLU A 93 -1.91 -9.39 -10.57
N ARG A 94 -3.09 -9.70 -10.01
CA ARG A 94 -3.42 -9.36 -8.63
C ARG A 94 -2.49 -10.05 -7.65
N LEU A 95 -2.26 -11.35 -7.82
CA LEU A 95 -1.33 -12.11 -6.98
C LEU A 95 0.09 -11.55 -7.09
N LEU A 96 0.54 -11.24 -8.30
CA LEU A 96 1.86 -10.63 -8.51
C LEU A 96 1.98 -9.28 -7.80
N PHE A 97 0.96 -8.42 -7.91
CA PHE A 97 0.92 -7.13 -7.23
C PHE A 97 0.88 -7.26 -5.70
N GLU A 98 0.11 -8.21 -5.17
CA GLU A 98 0.03 -8.44 -3.74
C GLU A 98 1.36 -8.98 -3.17
N TRP A 99 2.04 -9.89 -3.89
CA TRP A 99 3.19 -10.65 -3.36
C TRP A 99 4.57 -10.11 -3.73
N LYS A 100 4.73 -9.41 -4.86
CA LYS A 100 6.03 -8.88 -5.32
C LYS A 100 6.30 -7.45 -4.84
N ASN A 101 5.63 -7.01 -3.78
CA ASN A 101 5.87 -5.69 -3.23
C ASN A 101 7.28 -5.63 -2.63
N ASP A 102 8.09 -4.67 -3.08
CA ASP A 102 9.43 -4.40 -2.55
C ASP A 102 9.42 -3.04 -1.84
N SER A 103 9.02 -3.05 -0.58
CA SER A 103 8.97 -1.85 0.25
C SER A 103 10.34 -1.29 0.60
N TYR A 104 11.42 -2.08 0.51
CA TYR A 104 12.79 -1.59 0.73
C TYR A 104 13.27 -0.78 -0.47
N GLY A 105 13.13 -1.33 -1.68
CA GLY A 105 13.50 -0.63 -2.90
C GLY A 105 12.74 0.69 -3.10
N GLU A 106 11.50 0.80 -2.61
CA GLU A 106 10.76 2.06 -2.64
C GLU A 106 11.32 3.12 -1.68
N VAL A 107 11.85 2.74 -0.52
CA VAL A 107 12.49 3.70 0.40
C VAL A 107 13.85 4.13 -0.12
N GLU A 108 14.67 3.20 -0.64
CA GLU A 108 15.98 3.53 -1.21
C GLU A 108 15.87 4.56 -2.35
N LYS A 109 14.86 4.44 -3.21
CA LYS A 109 14.60 5.43 -4.28
C LYS A 109 14.34 6.84 -3.73
N LEU A 110 13.72 6.95 -2.55
CA LEU A 110 13.40 8.23 -1.91
C LEU A 110 14.59 8.85 -1.17
N GLU A 111 15.68 8.12 -0.96
CA GLU A 111 16.92 8.62 -0.37
C GLU A 111 17.95 9.08 -1.43
N ILE A 112 17.74 8.71 -2.69
CA ILE A 112 18.64 9.02 -3.82
C ILE A 112 18.23 10.32 -4.56
N ASP A 113 17.00 10.80 -4.35
CA ASP A 113 16.48 12.11 -4.80
C ASP A 113 16.69 13.23 -3.77
#